data_AF-A0A960A026-F1
#
_entry.id   AF-A0A960A026-F1
#
_cell.length_a   1.000
_cell.length_b   1.000
_cell.length_c   1.000
_cell.angle_alpha   90.00
_cell.angle_beta   90.00
_cell.angle_gamma   90.00
#
_symmetry.space_group_name_H-M   'P 1'
#
loop_
_entity.id
_entity.type
_entity.pdbx_description
1 polymer ?
#
loop_
_entity_poly.entity_id
_entity_poly.type
_entity_poly.pdbx_seq_one_letter_code
_entity_poly.pdbx_strand_id
1 'polypeptide(L)'
;MATPRGIRNGLLGAGLLMALVACTSAPDSGGSAPTATSPSSSARPTSSTTVLGTDQVSGLVDGIVQRDGLDLHPERLADGLLPPTNKWFSGLVFGDVAQPVFPLPLSFGVDDDGFALGLPTVTTNEKTIMGGYAPIIDVTTGSGTTWKVTAYDELSVTMEGTVGGDVVGTVTIAEGSPFVSFTASSDVDLTTNLPFASDGDAWSVQGGASKYGLVTSGKVNGTTVELDAGQAATWFAVPSDGTLSELAKLAADPVVSTSVSYEVADRVSTTIDYHTRDGGQTAVAAMPHQKDSLLTDAAPIGSYPSIFGTLTLYPGSELKWDAPAQQARTSLDLSGLSGSERDEVAQAVRADIAAAQPYPADTYFGGKALYRDAQLIQIARQVGADDAAEQLTSKVTAELEKWMEPDGCQTRDAFCFFYDTRNHGLVGNVASFGSDEFNDHHFHYG
;
A
#
# COMPACT_ATOMS: atom_id res chain seq x y z
N MET A 1 52.72 -10.00 22.21
CA MET A 1 53.97 -10.32 21.48
C MET A 1 53.55 -11.02 20.20
N ALA A 2 53.97 -10.71 18.98
CA ALA A 2 54.64 -9.56 18.40
C ALA A 2 54.38 -9.70 16.90
N THR A 3 53.84 -8.68 16.24
CA THR A 3 54.22 -8.38 14.85
C THR A 3 55.70 -7.97 14.85
N PRO A 4 56.45 -8.15 13.74
CA PRO A 4 56.51 -7.02 12.80
C PRO A 4 56.79 -7.35 11.31
N ARG A 5 56.23 -6.45 10.47
CA ARG A 5 56.83 -5.72 9.33
C ARG A 5 57.42 -6.54 8.16
N GLY A 6 57.21 -6.21 6.89
CA GLY A 6 56.74 -4.96 6.27
C GLY A 6 57.61 -4.62 5.05
N ILE A 7 57.12 -3.70 4.21
CA ILE A 7 57.76 -2.81 3.18
C ILE A 7 56.81 -2.77 1.96
N ARG A 8 55.99 -1.71 1.76
CA ARG A 8 56.27 -0.36 1.18
C ARG A 8 56.52 -0.44 -0.35
N ASN A 9 56.12 0.49 -1.24
CA ASN A 9 55.41 1.78 -1.19
C ASN A 9 55.19 2.25 -2.65
N GLY A 10 54.24 3.18 -2.86
CA GLY A 10 54.17 4.12 -3.99
C GLY A 10 52.73 4.53 -4.29
N LEU A 11 52.14 5.61 -3.73
CA LEU A 11 52.22 7.05 -4.14
C LEU A 11 52.06 7.22 -5.66
N LEU A 12 51.19 8.06 -6.24
CA LEU A 12 50.72 9.43 -5.91
C LEU A 12 49.52 9.78 -6.84
N GLY A 13 48.65 10.69 -6.42
CA GLY A 13 47.72 11.37 -7.35
C GLY A 13 46.62 12.18 -6.67
N ALA A 14 46.93 13.42 -6.30
CA ALA A 14 45.99 14.41 -5.78
C ALA A 14 45.38 15.27 -6.91
N GLY A 15 44.16 15.77 -6.72
CA GLY A 15 43.57 16.87 -7.50
C GLY A 15 42.08 17.02 -7.19
N LEU A 16 41.69 17.86 -6.25
CA LEU A 16 41.32 19.29 -6.38
C LEU A 16 39.81 19.49 -6.57
N LEU A 17 39.16 20.06 -5.55
CA LEU A 17 37.81 20.64 -5.60
C LEU A 17 37.74 21.80 -6.60
N MET A 18 36.66 21.88 -7.36
CA MET A 18 36.04 23.16 -7.73
C MET A 18 34.52 23.04 -7.79
N ALA A 19 33.87 23.95 -7.06
CA ALA A 19 32.46 24.26 -7.17
C ALA A 19 32.19 25.05 -8.45
N LEU A 20 31.08 24.78 -9.13
CA LEU A 20 30.49 25.66 -10.13
C LEU A 20 28.97 25.53 -10.07
N VAL A 21 28.35 26.57 -9.53
CA VAL A 21 26.95 26.94 -9.72
C VAL A 21 26.75 27.39 -11.16
N ALA A 22 25.76 26.85 -11.86
CA ALA A 22 25.23 27.45 -13.08
C ALA A 22 23.75 27.08 -13.26
N CYS A 23 22.89 28.07 -13.01
CA CYS A 23 21.54 28.13 -13.59
C CYS A 23 21.67 28.36 -15.10
N THR A 24 20.93 27.63 -15.95
CA THR A 24 20.24 28.16 -17.14
C THR A 24 19.44 27.07 -17.87
N SER A 25 18.12 27.31 -17.96
CA SER A 25 17.20 27.13 -19.10
C SER A 25 17.47 26.09 -20.21
N ALA A 26 16.44 25.28 -20.47
CA ALA A 26 16.25 24.36 -21.60
C ALA A 26 16.46 25.01 -23.00
N PRO A 27 16.72 24.18 -24.03
CA PRO A 27 15.63 23.81 -24.94
C PRO A 27 15.60 22.34 -25.39
N ASP A 28 14.44 21.98 -25.96
CA ASP A 28 13.95 20.69 -26.44
C ASP A 28 14.87 19.85 -27.34
N SER A 29 14.86 18.52 -27.16
CA SER A 29 14.61 17.54 -28.25
C SER A 29 14.67 16.07 -27.77
N GLY A 30 13.53 15.38 -27.90
CA GLY A 30 13.37 14.01 -28.44
C GLY A 30 14.13 12.83 -27.82
N GLY A 31 13.42 12.03 -27.02
CA GLY A 31 13.83 10.67 -26.64
C GLY A 31 13.05 10.15 -25.45
N SER A 32 11.83 9.64 -25.67
CA SER A 32 10.96 9.13 -24.62
C SER A 32 11.47 7.79 -24.07
N ALA A 33 12.17 7.84 -22.94
CA ALA A 33 12.23 6.74 -21.99
C ALA A 33 11.09 6.94 -20.96
N PRO A 34 10.42 5.88 -20.47
CA PRO A 34 9.37 6.04 -19.49
C PRO A 34 10.02 6.50 -18.17
N THR A 35 9.82 7.77 -17.83
CA THR A 35 10.09 8.29 -16.49
C THR A 35 9.18 7.58 -15.51
N ALA A 36 9.77 6.93 -14.51
CA ALA A 36 9.08 6.35 -13.36
C ALA A 36 8.10 7.39 -12.79
N THR A 37 6.81 7.13 -12.94
CA THR A 37 5.75 7.91 -12.32
C THR A 37 5.74 7.60 -10.83
N SER A 38 6.00 8.64 -10.02
CA SER A 38 5.68 8.64 -8.59
C SER A 38 4.26 8.10 -8.35
N PRO A 39 3.98 7.45 -7.20
CA PRO A 39 2.67 6.90 -6.94
C PRO A 39 1.60 7.98 -7.08
N SER A 40 0.55 7.62 -7.82
CA SER A 40 -0.70 8.36 -7.97
C SER A 40 -1.09 9.00 -6.64
N SER A 41 -0.99 10.33 -6.56
CA SER A 41 -1.56 11.07 -5.46
C SER A 41 -3.06 10.86 -5.55
N SER A 42 -3.64 10.13 -4.60
CA SER A 42 -5.07 10.24 -4.31
C SER A 42 -5.43 11.72 -4.33
N ALA A 43 -6.53 12.06 -5.00
CA ALA A 43 -6.94 13.45 -5.17
C ALA A 43 -7.05 14.09 -3.79
N ARG A 44 -6.01 14.82 -3.38
CA ARG A 44 -5.92 15.44 -2.06
C ARG A 44 -7.08 16.43 -2.00
N PRO A 45 -7.92 16.41 -0.95
CA PRO A 45 -8.97 17.38 -0.81
C PRO A 45 -8.31 18.75 -0.89
N THR A 46 -8.75 19.57 -1.85
CA THR A 46 -8.27 20.93 -2.05
C THR A 46 -8.79 21.81 -0.92
N SER A 47 -8.34 21.53 0.31
CA SER A 47 -8.25 22.56 1.33
C SER A 47 -7.22 23.55 0.82
N SER A 48 -7.69 24.65 0.23
CA SER A 48 -6.87 25.79 -0.18
C SER A 48 -6.24 26.52 1.02
N THR A 49 -6.62 26.16 2.24
CA THR A 49 -6.05 26.74 3.46
C THR A 49 -4.73 26.06 3.76
N THR A 50 -3.63 26.76 3.48
CA THR A 50 -2.31 26.39 3.98
C THR A 50 -2.31 26.59 5.50
N VAL A 51 -2.32 25.50 6.28
CA VAL A 51 -2.31 25.56 7.76
C VAL A 51 -0.92 25.92 8.28
N LEU A 52 0.11 25.24 7.76
CA LEU A 52 1.53 25.54 7.99
C LEU A 52 2.20 25.66 6.62
N GLY A 53 2.79 26.83 6.34
CA GLY A 53 3.44 27.11 5.06
C GLY A 53 4.83 26.48 4.96
N THR A 54 5.31 26.26 3.73
CA THR A 54 6.66 25.73 3.47
C THR A 54 7.75 26.53 4.18
N ASP A 55 7.63 27.85 4.23
CA ASP A 55 8.60 28.73 4.91
C ASP A 55 8.65 28.49 6.43
N GLN A 56 7.58 27.98 7.04
CA GLN A 56 7.52 27.65 8.46
C GLN A 56 8.08 26.25 8.75
N VAL A 57 7.94 25.32 7.80
CA VAL A 57 8.18 23.89 8.03
C VAL A 57 9.51 23.42 7.45
N SER A 58 9.99 24.01 6.35
CA SER A 58 11.21 23.58 5.66
C SER A 58 12.43 23.48 6.58
N GLY A 59 12.73 24.53 7.34
CA GLY A 59 13.85 24.51 8.28
C GLY A 59 13.68 23.49 9.42
N LEU A 60 12.45 23.17 9.82
CA LEU A 60 12.17 22.13 10.83
C LEU A 60 12.40 20.73 10.22
N VAL A 61 11.95 20.51 8.98
CA VAL A 61 12.16 19.25 8.26
C VAL A 61 13.64 19.02 7.97
N ASP A 62 14.37 20.06 7.57
CA ASP A 62 15.83 20.00 7.38
C ASP A 62 16.58 19.66 8.68
N GLY A 63 16.00 20.02 9.83
CA GLY A 63 16.55 19.71 11.15
C GLY A 63 16.32 18.27 11.61
N ILE A 64 15.46 17.49 10.93
CA ILE A 64 15.19 16.11 11.30
C ILE A 64 16.43 15.27 11.13
N VAL A 65 16.80 14.53 12.18
CA VAL A 65 17.92 13.59 12.10
C VAL A 65 17.66 12.54 11.03
N GLN A 66 18.58 12.41 10.08
CA GLN A 66 18.53 11.42 9.03
C GLN A 66 19.55 10.32 9.30
N ARG A 67 19.14 9.06 9.18
CA ARG A 67 20.01 7.90 9.26
C ARG A 67 19.31 6.68 8.70
N ASP A 68 20.09 5.65 8.41
CA ASP A 68 19.56 4.35 8.05
C ASP A 68 18.73 3.75 9.19
N GLY A 69 17.49 3.37 8.90
CA GLY A 69 16.69 2.51 9.76
C GLY A 69 16.95 1.03 9.51
N LEU A 70 15.96 0.19 9.83
CA LEU A 70 16.04 -1.25 9.65
C LEU A 70 16.10 -1.61 8.16
N ASP A 71 16.88 -2.63 7.81
CA ASP A 71 16.86 -3.16 6.44
C ASP A 71 15.61 -4.01 6.22
N LEU A 72 14.67 -3.53 5.42
CA LEU A 72 13.44 -4.26 5.08
C LEU A 72 13.63 -5.25 3.92
N HIS A 73 14.83 -5.30 3.33
CA HIS A 73 15.14 -6.16 2.20
C HIS A 73 14.16 -5.99 1.01
N PRO A 74 14.02 -4.78 0.42
CA PRO A 74 13.17 -4.55 -0.75
C PRO A 74 13.79 -5.09 -2.06
N GLU A 75 14.22 -6.37 -2.04
CA GLU A 75 15.01 -7.02 -3.10
C GLU A 75 14.36 -6.96 -4.49
N ARG A 76 13.03 -6.83 -4.53
CA ARG A 76 12.22 -6.83 -5.76
C ARG A 76 11.58 -5.47 -6.05
N LEU A 77 12.15 -4.37 -5.55
CA LEU A 77 11.73 -3.01 -5.92
C LEU A 77 12.66 -2.42 -6.98
N ALA A 78 12.10 -1.76 -8.00
CA ALA A 78 12.90 -0.99 -8.95
C ALA A 78 13.41 0.32 -8.34
N ASP A 79 14.56 0.79 -8.85
CA ASP A 79 15.17 2.03 -8.39
C ASP A 79 14.25 3.24 -8.63
N GLY A 80 14.23 4.16 -7.66
CA GLY A 80 13.45 5.40 -7.75
C GLY A 80 12.00 5.29 -7.27
N LEU A 81 11.54 4.10 -6.89
CA LEU A 81 10.25 3.91 -6.22
C LEU A 81 10.39 4.00 -4.70
N LEU A 82 9.36 4.54 -4.04
CA LEU A 82 9.26 4.47 -2.58
C LEU A 82 8.98 3.02 -2.16
N PRO A 83 9.65 2.47 -1.13
CA PRO A 83 9.29 1.16 -0.59
C PRO A 83 7.81 1.12 -0.15
N PRO A 84 6.97 0.26 -0.77
CA PRO A 84 5.54 0.28 -0.56
C PRO A 84 5.18 -0.47 0.74
N THR A 85 5.45 0.14 1.89
CA THR A 85 5.08 -0.42 3.20
C THR A 85 3.56 -0.34 3.41
N ASN A 86 3.00 -1.28 4.20
CA ASN A 86 1.57 -1.35 4.52
C ASN A 86 0.63 -1.34 3.30
N LYS A 87 1.06 -1.95 2.19
CA LYS A 87 0.24 -2.18 1.00
C LYS A 87 -0.13 -3.66 0.91
N TRP A 88 -1.29 -3.96 0.33
CA TRP A 88 -1.73 -5.34 0.13
C TRP A 88 -0.72 -6.18 -0.69
N PHE A 89 0.11 -5.51 -1.49
CA PHE A 89 1.13 -6.12 -2.33
C PHE A 89 2.56 -6.06 -1.76
N SER A 90 2.77 -5.54 -0.53
CA SER A 90 4.12 -5.41 0.08
C SER A 90 4.91 -6.72 0.08
N GLY A 91 4.23 -7.86 0.21
CA GLY A 91 4.83 -9.19 0.16
C GLY A 91 5.55 -9.53 -1.15
N LEU A 92 5.24 -8.85 -2.26
CA LEU A 92 5.95 -9.02 -3.53
C LEU A 92 7.33 -8.35 -3.52
N VAL A 93 7.53 -7.36 -2.64
CA VAL A 93 8.73 -6.51 -2.61
C VAL A 93 9.75 -6.97 -1.59
N PHE A 94 9.31 -7.17 -0.34
CA PHE A 94 10.20 -7.33 0.81
C PHE A 94 10.59 -8.79 1.10
N GLY A 95 11.79 -8.99 1.65
CA GLY A 95 12.33 -10.29 2.09
C GLY A 95 13.03 -11.09 0.98
N ASP A 96 13.55 -12.27 1.33
CA ASP A 96 14.30 -13.12 0.38
C ASP A 96 13.39 -13.76 -0.68
N VAL A 97 12.13 -14.04 -0.33
CA VAL A 97 11.16 -14.75 -1.16
C VAL A 97 9.87 -13.94 -1.24
N ALA A 98 9.38 -13.72 -2.46
CA ALA A 98 8.09 -13.08 -2.69
C ALA A 98 6.97 -13.87 -2.01
N GLN A 99 6.12 -13.18 -1.26
CA GLN A 99 4.92 -13.76 -0.66
C GLN A 99 3.72 -13.58 -1.60
N PRO A 100 2.81 -14.57 -1.67
CA PRO A 100 1.59 -14.44 -2.45
C PRO A 100 0.69 -13.33 -1.89
N VAL A 101 -0.05 -12.70 -2.79
CA VAL A 101 -0.95 -11.58 -2.52
C VAL A 101 -2.38 -11.91 -2.94
N PHE A 102 -3.32 -11.10 -2.46
CA PHE A 102 -4.76 -11.34 -2.62
C PHE A 102 -5.43 -10.08 -3.15
N PRO A 103 -5.25 -9.73 -4.44
CA PRO A 103 -5.95 -8.59 -5.04
C PRO A 103 -7.47 -8.76 -5.03
N LEU A 104 -7.99 -9.98 -4.81
CA LEU A 104 -9.42 -10.30 -4.83
C LEU A 104 -10.07 -10.05 -6.22
N PRO A 105 -10.81 -11.02 -6.76
CA PRO A 105 -11.18 -12.31 -6.18
C PRO A 105 -10.03 -13.35 -6.22
N LEU A 106 -8.97 -13.08 -6.97
CA LEU A 106 -7.86 -14.00 -7.15
C LEU A 106 -6.84 -13.89 -6.02
N SER A 107 -6.10 -14.98 -5.82
CA SER A 107 -4.75 -14.94 -5.26
C SER A 107 -3.74 -14.93 -6.40
N PHE A 108 -2.59 -14.33 -6.15
CA PHE A 108 -1.50 -14.18 -7.13
C PHE A 108 -0.15 -14.36 -6.42
N GLY A 109 0.83 -14.93 -7.12
CA GLY A 109 2.20 -15.06 -6.63
C GLY A 109 3.18 -15.20 -7.78
N VAL A 110 4.45 -14.90 -7.50
CA VAL A 110 5.56 -15.05 -8.44
C VAL A 110 6.67 -15.90 -7.83
N ASP A 111 7.43 -16.58 -8.68
CA ASP A 111 8.63 -17.33 -8.33
C ASP A 111 9.68 -17.21 -9.45
N ASP A 112 10.68 -18.10 -9.43
CA ASP A 112 11.75 -18.12 -10.41
C ASP A 112 11.41 -18.85 -11.72
N ASP A 113 10.21 -19.41 -11.86
CA ASP A 113 9.71 -19.98 -13.13
C ASP A 113 8.72 -19.04 -13.83
N GLY A 114 7.94 -18.28 -13.05
CA GLY A 114 7.02 -17.27 -13.57
C GLY A 114 6.03 -16.73 -12.54
N PHE A 115 4.75 -16.79 -12.87
CA PHE A 115 3.67 -16.33 -11.99
C PHE A 115 2.48 -17.28 -12.02
N ALA A 116 1.72 -17.31 -10.92
CA ALA A 116 0.52 -18.12 -10.85
C ALA A 116 -0.63 -17.39 -10.18
N LEU A 117 -1.84 -17.76 -10.61
CA LEU A 117 -3.10 -17.19 -10.15
C LEU A 117 -4.16 -18.26 -9.90
N GLY A 118 -5.16 -17.90 -9.09
CA GLY A 118 -6.34 -18.72 -8.95
C GLY A 118 -7.27 -18.25 -7.85
N LEU A 119 -8.51 -18.72 -7.90
CA LEU A 119 -9.53 -18.46 -6.90
C LEU A 119 -9.24 -19.24 -5.61
N PRO A 120 -9.04 -18.56 -4.47
CA PRO A 120 -8.93 -19.22 -3.18
C PRO A 120 -10.19 -20.02 -2.85
N THR A 121 -10.02 -21.22 -2.31
CA THR A 121 -11.13 -21.95 -1.70
C THR A 121 -11.32 -21.48 -0.27
N VAL A 122 -12.45 -20.82 0.02
CA VAL A 122 -12.80 -20.40 1.38
C VAL A 122 -13.19 -21.62 2.20
N THR A 123 -12.48 -21.84 3.30
CA THR A 123 -12.75 -22.91 4.27
C THR A 123 -13.01 -22.32 5.64
N THR A 124 -13.95 -22.92 6.37
CA THR A 124 -14.36 -22.44 7.70
C THR A 124 -14.34 -23.58 8.70
N ASN A 125 -13.82 -23.30 9.89
CA ASN A 125 -13.89 -24.17 11.07
C ASN A 125 -14.15 -23.33 12.32
N GLU A 126 -14.22 -23.94 13.51
CA GLU A 126 -14.55 -23.21 14.74
C GLU A 126 -13.49 -22.19 15.20
N LYS A 127 -12.31 -22.17 14.59
CA LYS A 127 -11.17 -21.29 14.94
C LYS A 127 -10.77 -20.32 13.84
N THR A 128 -11.13 -20.60 12.58
CA THR A 128 -10.55 -19.89 11.44
C THR A 128 -11.48 -19.92 10.23
N ILE A 129 -11.52 -18.79 9.52
CA ILE A 129 -12.01 -18.65 8.14
C ILE A 129 -10.78 -18.32 7.30
N MET A 130 -10.46 -19.14 6.30
CA MET A 130 -9.26 -18.94 5.49
C MET A 130 -9.52 -19.21 4.00
N GLY A 131 -8.85 -18.44 3.15
CA GLY A 131 -8.70 -18.69 1.73
C GLY A 131 -7.23 -18.44 1.38
N GLY A 132 -6.47 -19.51 1.15
CA GLY A 132 -5.03 -19.43 0.92
C GLY A 132 -4.67 -19.18 -0.55
N TYR A 133 -3.37 -18.98 -0.79
CA TYR A 133 -2.81 -18.92 -2.14
C TYR A 133 -3.18 -20.17 -2.95
N ALA A 134 -3.68 -19.95 -4.17
CA ALA A 134 -4.20 -20.97 -5.05
C ALA A 134 -3.55 -20.84 -6.44
N PRO A 135 -2.36 -21.41 -6.66
CA PRO A 135 -1.67 -21.41 -7.97
C PRO A 135 -2.35 -22.42 -8.92
N ILE A 136 -3.57 -22.11 -9.37
CA ILE A 136 -4.37 -23.01 -10.21
C ILE A 136 -3.91 -22.93 -11.67
N ILE A 137 -3.74 -21.70 -12.16
CA ILE A 137 -3.10 -21.42 -13.45
C ILE A 137 -1.69 -20.93 -13.12
N ASP A 138 -0.70 -21.71 -13.56
CA ASP A 138 0.72 -21.40 -13.46
C ASP A 138 1.22 -21.07 -14.86
N VAL A 139 1.88 -19.92 -14.99
CA VAL A 139 2.39 -19.35 -16.23
C VAL A 139 3.90 -19.18 -16.11
N THR A 140 4.63 -20.09 -16.75
CA THR A 140 6.09 -20.05 -16.86
C THR A 140 6.51 -19.04 -17.91
N THR A 141 7.33 -18.06 -17.51
CA THR A 141 7.97 -17.07 -18.38
C THR A 141 9.38 -17.51 -18.82
N GLY A 142 9.97 -18.45 -18.08
CA GLY A 142 11.29 -19.02 -18.35
C GLY A 142 12.00 -19.38 -17.05
N SER A 143 12.95 -20.32 -17.11
CA SER A 143 13.71 -20.73 -15.92
C SER A 143 14.61 -19.60 -15.40
N GLY A 144 14.57 -19.33 -14.10
CA GLY A 144 15.38 -18.29 -13.47
C GLY A 144 14.85 -16.88 -13.72
N THR A 145 13.54 -16.73 -13.85
CA THR A 145 12.87 -15.43 -13.92
C THR A 145 13.15 -14.64 -12.64
N THR A 146 13.61 -13.40 -12.78
CA THR A 146 13.69 -12.44 -11.68
C THR A 146 12.62 -11.38 -11.86
N TRP A 147 11.92 -11.04 -10.78
CA TRP A 147 10.84 -10.06 -10.79
C TRP A 147 11.21 -8.77 -10.07
N LYS A 148 10.80 -7.63 -10.62
CA LYS A 148 10.84 -6.32 -9.94
C LYS A 148 9.52 -5.59 -10.07
N VAL A 149 9.00 -5.05 -8.96
CA VAL A 149 7.94 -4.05 -8.99
C VAL A 149 8.49 -2.77 -9.61
N THR A 150 7.93 -2.37 -10.75
CA THR A 150 8.37 -1.22 -11.55
C THR A 150 7.36 -0.07 -11.57
N ALA A 151 6.11 -0.34 -11.20
CA ALA A 151 5.10 0.69 -10.97
C ALA A 151 4.05 0.19 -9.98
N TYR A 152 3.46 1.10 -9.23
CA TYR A 152 2.28 0.83 -8.41
C TYR A 152 1.51 2.13 -8.13
N ASP A 153 0.24 1.97 -7.80
CA ASP A 153 -0.61 3.01 -7.22
C ASP A 153 -1.34 2.44 -6.00
N GLU A 154 -2.49 3.00 -5.62
CA GLU A 154 -3.20 2.55 -4.42
C GLU A 154 -3.72 1.12 -4.57
N LEU A 155 -4.25 0.77 -5.76
CA LEU A 155 -4.87 -0.55 -5.98
C LEU A 155 -4.13 -1.40 -7.01
N SER A 156 -3.24 -0.86 -7.86
CA SER A 156 -2.50 -1.64 -8.86
C SER A 156 -1.02 -1.79 -8.57
N VAL A 157 -0.44 -2.88 -9.05
CA VAL A 157 1.01 -3.13 -9.07
C VAL A 157 1.41 -3.79 -10.39
N THR A 158 2.51 -3.33 -10.96
CA THR A 158 3.15 -3.88 -12.16
C THR A 158 4.51 -4.46 -11.80
N MET A 159 4.74 -5.71 -12.20
CA MET A 159 6.00 -6.40 -12.02
C MET A 159 6.63 -6.70 -13.38
N GLU A 160 7.90 -6.37 -13.54
CA GLU A 160 8.72 -6.69 -14.70
C GLU A 160 9.45 -8.02 -14.47
N GLY A 161 9.30 -8.96 -15.40
CA GLY A 161 10.00 -10.23 -15.43
C GLY A 161 11.23 -10.15 -16.32
N THR A 162 12.36 -10.65 -15.84
CA THR A 162 13.63 -10.73 -16.58
C THR A 162 14.13 -12.17 -16.59
N VAL A 163 14.51 -12.70 -17.75
CA VAL A 163 15.08 -14.04 -17.92
C VAL A 163 16.44 -13.91 -18.59
N GLY A 164 17.49 -14.45 -17.97
CA GLY A 164 18.84 -14.39 -18.55
C GLY A 164 19.43 -12.97 -18.70
N GLY A 165 18.84 -11.97 -18.05
CA GLY A 165 19.22 -10.56 -18.16
C GLY A 165 18.38 -9.75 -19.15
N ASP A 166 17.49 -10.38 -19.91
CA ASP A 166 16.58 -9.73 -20.85
C ASP A 166 15.17 -9.62 -20.27
N VAL A 167 14.55 -8.45 -20.41
CA VAL A 167 13.16 -8.22 -19.97
C VAL A 167 12.20 -8.96 -20.91
N VAL A 168 11.45 -9.92 -20.37
CA VAL A 168 10.49 -10.71 -21.15
C VAL A 168 9.11 -10.04 -21.22
N GLY A 169 8.74 -9.27 -20.20
CA GLY A 169 7.47 -8.57 -20.15
C GLY A 169 7.08 -8.13 -18.75
N THR A 170 5.86 -7.61 -18.63
CA THR A 170 5.30 -7.13 -17.36
C THR A 170 3.99 -7.82 -17.04
N VAL A 171 3.77 -8.14 -15.76
CA VAL A 171 2.47 -8.57 -15.23
C VAL A 171 1.86 -7.45 -14.39
N THR A 172 0.61 -7.11 -14.67
CA THR A 172 -0.16 -6.12 -13.90
C THR A 172 -1.37 -6.79 -13.25
N ILE A 173 -1.55 -6.49 -11.97
CA ILE A 173 -2.71 -6.89 -11.17
C ILE A 173 -3.26 -5.66 -10.44
N ALA A 174 -4.57 -5.66 -10.19
CA ALA A 174 -5.23 -4.60 -9.43
C ALA A 174 -6.22 -5.19 -8.43
N GLU A 175 -6.24 -4.66 -7.21
CA GLU A 175 -7.21 -5.03 -6.20
C GLU A 175 -8.64 -4.79 -6.71
N GLY A 176 -9.52 -5.76 -6.57
CA GLY A 176 -10.88 -5.75 -7.11
C GLY A 176 -11.00 -6.14 -8.59
N SER A 177 -9.91 -6.27 -9.33
CA SER A 177 -9.96 -6.76 -10.71
C SER A 177 -9.93 -8.29 -10.77
N PRO A 178 -10.80 -8.95 -11.57
CA PRO A 178 -10.73 -10.39 -11.79
C PRO A 178 -9.66 -10.80 -12.83
N PHE A 179 -8.89 -9.84 -13.35
CA PHE A 179 -7.98 -10.02 -14.47
C PHE A 179 -6.52 -9.95 -14.04
N VAL A 180 -5.71 -10.88 -14.53
CA VAL A 180 -4.24 -10.85 -14.46
C VAL A 180 -3.73 -10.72 -15.87
N SER A 181 -3.00 -9.64 -16.17
CA SER A 181 -2.56 -9.36 -17.55
C SER A 181 -1.04 -9.37 -17.64
N PHE A 182 -0.51 -10.14 -18.59
CA PHE A 182 0.90 -10.10 -18.99
C PHE A 182 1.04 -9.36 -20.32
N THR A 183 2.03 -8.48 -20.44
CA THR A 183 2.39 -7.78 -21.68
C THR A 183 3.82 -8.08 -22.07
N ALA A 184 4.03 -8.60 -23.26
CA ALA A 184 5.33 -8.98 -23.76
C ALA A 184 6.20 -7.74 -24.07
N SER A 185 7.43 -7.70 -23.55
CA SER A 185 8.43 -6.67 -23.92
C SER A 185 9.28 -7.09 -25.12
N SER A 186 9.34 -8.39 -25.40
CA SER A 186 9.94 -9.02 -26.56
C SER A 186 9.08 -10.19 -27.01
N ASP A 187 9.36 -10.77 -28.17
CA ASP A 187 8.72 -12.03 -28.56
C ASP A 187 9.00 -13.10 -27.47
N VAL A 188 7.95 -13.76 -27.01
CA VAL A 188 8.03 -14.69 -25.86
C VAL A 188 7.00 -15.82 -25.98
N ASP A 189 7.44 -17.02 -25.61
CA ASP A 189 6.60 -18.19 -25.47
C ASP A 189 6.33 -18.43 -23.99
N LEU A 190 5.11 -18.13 -23.54
CA LEU A 190 4.67 -18.48 -22.19
C LEU A 190 4.16 -19.91 -22.17
N THR A 191 4.45 -20.64 -21.10
CA THR A 191 3.91 -22.00 -20.91
C THR A 191 2.97 -22.05 -19.72
N THR A 192 1.78 -22.58 -19.91
CA THR A 192 0.79 -22.80 -18.86
C THR A 192 0.80 -24.25 -18.38
N ASN A 193 0.51 -24.49 -17.11
CA ASN A 193 0.41 -25.86 -16.56
C ASN A 193 -0.79 -26.67 -17.10
N LEU A 194 -1.82 -26.01 -17.64
CA LEU A 194 -3.03 -26.63 -18.17
C LEU A 194 -3.28 -26.20 -19.63
N PRO A 195 -3.71 -27.09 -20.53
CA PRO A 195 -3.92 -26.75 -21.93
C PRO A 195 -5.20 -25.93 -22.11
N PHE A 196 -5.05 -24.72 -22.66
CA PHE A 196 -6.17 -23.88 -23.04
C PHE A 196 -6.72 -24.28 -24.41
N ALA A 197 -8.04 -24.42 -24.50
CA ALA A 197 -8.73 -24.76 -25.74
C ALA A 197 -9.61 -23.59 -26.20
N SER A 198 -9.74 -23.43 -27.52
CA SER A 198 -10.60 -22.39 -28.11
C SER A 198 -12.05 -22.59 -27.68
N ASP A 199 -12.68 -21.52 -27.22
CA ASP A 199 -14.06 -21.46 -26.75
C ASP A 199 -14.68 -20.11 -27.10
N GLY A 200 -15.23 -20.01 -28.32
CA GLY A 200 -15.74 -18.76 -28.87
C GLY A 200 -14.62 -17.78 -29.19
N ASP A 201 -14.75 -16.54 -28.72
CA ASP A 201 -13.76 -15.46 -28.90
C ASP A 201 -12.64 -15.49 -27.84
N ALA A 202 -12.58 -16.54 -27.03
CA ALA A 202 -11.60 -16.71 -25.97
C ALA A 202 -11.03 -18.13 -25.96
N TRP A 203 -10.13 -18.38 -25.03
CA TRP A 203 -9.66 -19.71 -24.68
C TRP A 203 -10.11 -20.06 -23.28
N SER A 204 -10.32 -21.34 -23.00
CA SER A 204 -10.68 -21.76 -21.65
C SER A 204 -10.09 -23.10 -21.24
N VAL A 205 -10.07 -23.31 -19.93
CA VAL A 205 -9.66 -24.56 -19.30
C VAL A 205 -10.41 -24.76 -17.99
N GLN A 206 -10.56 -26.01 -17.56
CA GLN A 206 -11.08 -26.34 -16.23
C GLN A 206 -9.93 -26.41 -15.23
N GLY A 207 -9.90 -25.50 -14.25
CA GLY A 207 -8.89 -25.44 -13.18
C GLY A 207 -9.51 -25.73 -11.82
N GLY A 208 -9.38 -26.97 -11.34
CA GLY A 208 -10.05 -27.39 -10.10
C GLY A 208 -11.58 -27.25 -10.23
N ALA A 209 -12.20 -26.53 -9.29
CA ALA A 209 -13.66 -26.32 -9.26
C ALA A 209 -14.17 -25.24 -10.23
N SER A 210 -13.29 -24.38 -10.77
CA SER A 210 -13.69 -23.24 -11.59
C SER A 210 -13.18 -23.35 -13.02
N LYS A 211 -13.95 -22.77 -13.95
CA LYS A 211 -13.49 -22.55 -15.32
C LYS A 211 -12.62 -21.30 -15.35
N TYR A 212 -11.52 -21.34 -16.10
CA TYR A 212 -10.64 -20.19 -16.33
C TYR A 212 -10.67 -19.81 -17.81
N GLY A 213 -10.55 -18.52 -18.07
CA GLY A 213 -10.49 -17.93 -19.40
C GLY A 213 -9.14 -17.29 -19.68
N LEU A 214 -8.78 -17.23 -20.95
CA LEU A 214 -7.64 -16.51 -21.49
C LEU A 214 -8.08 -15.74 -22.73
N VAL A 215 -7.75 -14.45 -22.78
CA VAL A 215 -7.89 -13.59 -23.96
C VAL A 215 -6.52 -13.08 -24.37
N THR A 216 -6.21 -13.19 -25.66
CA THR A 216 -4.97 -12.71 -26.25
C THR A 216 -5.11 -12.53 -27.75
N SER A 217 -4.35 -11.62 -28.33
CA SER A 217 -4.15 -11.50 -29.79
C SER A 217 -3.00 -12.38 -30.31
N GLY A 218 -2.21 -12.96 -29.41
CA GLY A 218 -1.17 -13.93 -29.74
C GLY A 218 -1.72 -15.30 -30.11
N LYS A 219 -0.83 -16.27 -30.30
CA LYS A 219 -1.22 -17.64 -30.68
C LYS A 219 -1.26 -18.53 -29.45
N VAL A 220 -2.30 -19.34 -29.34
CA VAL A 220 -2.41 -20.34 -28.28
C VAL A 220 -2.40 -21.74 -28.90
N ASN A 221 -1.51 -22.60 -28.40
CA ASN A 221 -1.39 -23.99 -28.83
C ASN A 221 -1.24 -24.89 -27.60
N GLY A 222 -2.37 -25.41 -27.11
CA GLY A 222 -2.41 -26.24 -25.91
C GLY A 222 -1.93 -25.45 -24.70
N THR A 223 -0.73 -25.76 -24.20
CA THR A 223 -0.12 -25.10 -23.05
C THR A 223 0.68 -23.85 -23.42
N THR A 224 1.01 -23.64 -24.69
CA THR A 224 1.86 -22.53 -25.12
C THR A 224 1.04 -21.32 -25.54
N VAL A 225 1.44 -20.13 -25.08
CA VAL A 225 0.93 -18.82 -25.51
C VAL A 225 2.09 -18.03 -26.09
N GLU A 226 2.13 -17.91 -27.42
CA GLU A 226 3.13 -17.16 -28.18
C GLU A 226 2.68 -15.70 -28.29
N LEU A 227 3.49 -14.76 -27.80
CA LEU A 227 3.24 -13.33 -27.86
C LEU A 227 4.37 -12.63 -28.61
N ASP A 228 4.02 -11.80 -29.60
CA ASP A 228 4.95 -10.82 -30.16
C ASP A 228 5.12 -9.64 -29.20
N ALA A 229 6.22 -8.90 -29.31
CA ALA A 229 6.44 -7.69 -28.50
C ALA A 229 5.23 -6.72 -28.53
N GLY A 230 4.77 -6.31 -27.36
CA GLY A 230 3.60 -5.43 -27.15
C GLY A 230 2.25 -6.16 -27.07
N GLN A 231 2.17 -7.42 -27.48
CA GLN A 231 0.96 -8.23 -27.29
C GLN A 231 0.74 -8.56 -25.81
N ALA A 232 -0.52 -8.79 -25.46
CA ALA A 232 -0.93 -9.12 -24.11
C ALA A 232 -1.71 -10.44 -24.04
N ALA A 233 -1.63 -11.08 -22.88
CA ALA A 233 -2.44 -12.21 -22.48
C ALA A 233 -3.10 -11.90 -21.13
N THR A 234 -4.43 -12.03 -21.07
CA THR A 234 -5.22 -11.75 -19.87
C THR A 234 -5.92 -13.02 -19.41
N TRP A 235 -5.58 -13.48 -18.19
CA TRP A 235 -6.22 -14.62 -17.55
C TRP A 235 -7.24 -14.18 -16.51
N PHE A 236 -8.29 -14.98 -16.36
CA PHE A 236 -9.33 -14.76 -15.34
C PHE A 236 -10.02 -16.07 -14.95
N ALA A 237 -10.64 -16.07 -13.78
CA ALA A 237 -11.57 -17.11 -13.39
C ALA A 237 -13.00 -16.72 -13.80
N VAL A 238 -13.78 -17.67 -14.33
CA VAL A 238 -15.19 -17.47 -14.62
C VAL A 238 -15.99 -17.72 -13.33
N PRO A 239 -16.77 -16.74 -12.85
CA PRO A 239 -17.60 -16.94 -11.66
C PRO A 239 -18.70 -17.98 -11.97
N SER A 240 -19.14 -18.73 -10.95
CA SER A 240 -20.08 -19.85 -11.14
C SER A 240 -21.43 -19.44 -11.72
N ASP A 241 -21.81 -18.18 -11.53
CA ASP A 241 -23.04 -17.53 -11.97
C ASP A 241 -22.81 -16.52 -13.11
N GLY A 242 -21.61 -16.47 -13.70
CA GLY A 242 -21.30 -15.64 -14.88
C GLY A 242 -20.93 -16.47 -16.11
N THR A 243 -20.47 -15.80 -17.17
CA THR A 243 -20.16 -16.44 -18.45
C THR A 243 -18.77 -16.09 -18.98
N LEU A 244 -18.11 -17.06 -19.62
CA LEU A 244 -16.81 -16.86 -20.27
C LEU A 244 -16.87 -15.73 -21.31
N SER A 245 -17.88 -15.74 -22.17
CA SER A 245 -18.02 -14.79 -23.29
C SER A 245 -18.20 -13.34 -22.83
N GLU A 246 -18.79 -13.13 -21.65
CA GLU A 246 -18.97 -11.79 -21.10
C GLU A 246 -17.67 -11.27 -20.49
N LEU A 247 -17.00 -12.07 -19.65
CA LEU A 247 -15.71 -11.69 -19.08
C LEU A 247 -14.62 -11.54 -20.15
N ALA A 248 -14.62 -12.37 -21.20
CA ALA A 248 -13.66 -12.28 -22.27
C ALA A 248 -13.65 -10.91 -22.97
N LYS A 249 -14.82 -10.30 -23.15
CA LYS A 249 -14.93 -8.95 -23.75
C LYS A 249 -14.32 -7.88 -22.85
N LEU A 250 -14.44 -8.06 -21.53
CA LEU A 250 -13.95 -7.13 -20.51
C LEU A 250 -12.46 -7.37 -20.17
N ALA A 251 -11.93 -8.54 -20.52
CA ALA A 251 -10.52 -8.90 -20.38
C ALA A 251 -9.64 -8.44 -21.56
N ALA A 252 -10.26 -8.02 -22.67
CA ALA A 252 -9.57 -7.76 -23.93
C ALA A 252 -8.66 -6.53 -23.88
N ASP A 253 -8.97 -5.56 -23.04
CA ASP A 253 -8.15 -4.37 -22.80
C ASP A 253 -7.59 -4.40 -21.36
N PRO A 254 -6.29 -4.70 -21.18
CA PRO A 254 -5.67 -4.84 -19.86
C PRO A 254 -5.78 -3.59 -18.99
N VAL A 255 -6.08 -3.77 -17.70
CA VAL A 255 -5.90 -2.71 -16.69
C VAL A 255 -4.42 -2.43 -16.52
N VAL A 256 -4.04 -1.14 -16.57
CA VAL A 256 -2.64 -0.68 -16.47
C VAL A 256 -2.38 0.19 -15.25
N SER A 257 -3.41 0.81 -14.67
CA SER A 257 -3.30 1.59 -13.43
C SER A 257 -4.67 1.81 -12.79
N THR A 258 -4.70 2.34 -11.57
CA THR A 258 -5.91 2.83 -10.92
C THR A 258 -5.73 4.24 -10.34
N SER A 259 -6.86 4.91 -10.08
CA SER A 259 -6.88 6.12 -9.29
C SER A 259 -8.00 6.09 -8.25
N VAL A 260 -7.76 6.71 -7.11
CA VAL A 260 -8.74 6.87 -6.03
C VAL A 260 -9.01 8.35 -5.81
N SER A 261 -10.29 8.70 -5.77
CA SER A 261 -10.75 10.04 -5.40
C SER A 261 -11.89 9.96 -4.40
N TYR A 262 -12.08 11.03 -3.63
CA TYR A 262 -13.19 11.12 -2.70
C TYR A 262 -13.72 12.55 -2.60
N GLU A 263 -15.01 12.66 -2.27
CA GLU A 263 -15.70 13.92 -2.01
C GLU A 263 -16.33 13.86 -0.61
N VAL A 264 -16.12 14.89 0.21
CA VAL A 264 -16.70 15.00 1.55
C VAL A 264 -17.77 16.08 1.55
N ALA A 265 -19.02 15.66 1.67
CA ALA A 265 -20.19 16.51 1.90
C ALA A 265 -21.04 15.90 3.04
N ASP A 266 -22.39 16.00 2.96
CA ASP A 266 -23.29 15.27 3.88
C ASP A 266 -23.09 13.75 3.80
N ARG A 267 -22.57 13.27 2.67
CA ARG A 267 -22.07 11.92 2.44
C ARG A 267 -20.62 12.01 1.97
N VAL A 268 -19.86 10.95 2.24
CA VAL A 268 -18.52 10.76 1.68
C VAL A 268 -18.66 9.83 0.47
N SER A 269 -18.41 10.37 -0.72
CA SER A 269 -18.37 9.57 -1.95
C SER A 269 -16.94 9.15 -2.20
N THR A 270 -16.72 7.86 -2.49
CA THR A 270 -15.41 7.33 -2.91
C THR A 270 -15.54 6.75 -4.31
N THR A 271 -14.61 7.12 -5.19
CA THR A 271 -14.51 6.59 -6.55
C THR A 271 -13.14 5.93 -6.73
N ILE A 272 -13.17 4.71 -7.25
CA ILE A 272 -11.99 4.01 -7.77
C ILE A 272 -12.16 3.89 -9.29
N ASP A 273 -11.22 4.42 -10.04
CA ASP A 273 -11.15 4.27 -11.50
C ASP A 273 -10.09 3.23 -11.87
N TYR A 274 -10.43 2.35 -12.81
CA TYR A 274 -9.55 1.34 -13.38
C TYR A 274 -9.21 1.74 -14.81
N HIS A 275 -7.99 2.19 -15.04
CA HIS A 275 -7.54 2.66 -16.34
C HIS A 275 -7.03 1.48 -17.16
N THR A 276 -7.71 1.20 -18.27
CA THR A 276 -7.31 0.21 -19.26
C THR A 276 -6.39 0.85 -20.30
N ARG A 277 -5.60 0.03 -21.01
CA ARG A 277 -4.56 0.50 -21.95
C ARG A 277 -5.14 1.37 -23.07
N ASP A 278 -6.25 0.92 -23.66
CA ASP A 278 -6.88 1.57 -24.82
C ASP A 278 -8.18 2.32 -24.44
N GLY A 279 -8.48 2.43 -23.14
CA GLY A 279 -9.69 3.08 -22.62
C GLY A 279 -10.96 2.24 -22.79
N GLY A 280 -10.82 0.94 -23.04
CA GLY A 280 -11.90 -0.05 -23.12
C GLY A 280 -12.54 -0.34 -21.77
N GLN A 281 -13.69 -1.01 -21.81
CA GLN A 281 -14.41 -1.46 -20.61
C GLN A 281 -13.67 -2.62 -19.92
N THR A 282 -13.83 -2.73 -18.60
CA THR A 282 -13.32 -3.85 -17.80
C THR A 282 -14.40 -4.36 -16.83
N ALA A 283 -14.02 -5.10 -15.80
CA ALA A 283 -14.91 -5.58 -14.75
C ALA A 283 -14.28 -5.37 -13.38
N VAL A 284 -15.11 -5.06 -12.40
CA VAL A 284 -14.70 -4.74 -11.02
C VAL A 284 -15.53 -5.51 -10.02
N ALA A 285 -14.88 -6.14 -9.05
CA ALA A 285 -15.51 -6.92 -7.99
C ALA A 285 -15.72 -6.04 -6.75
N ALA A 286 -16.98 -5.65 -6.51
CA ALA A 286 -17.36 -4.89 -5.32
C ALA A 286 -17.34 -5.78 -4.08
N MET A 287 -16.65 -5.32 -3.04
CA MET A 287 -16.69 -5.91 -1.69
C MET A 287 -18.04 -5.63 -1.01
N PRO A 288 -18.43 -6.44 0.01
CA PRO A 288 -19.70 -6.23 0.72
C PRO A 288 -19.91 -4.82 1.27
N HIS A 289 -18.86 -4.18 1.79
CA HIS A 289 -18.97 -2.82 2.34
C HIS A 289 -19.20 -1.74 1.27
N GLN A 290 -18.83 -2.00 0.01
CA GLN A 290 -19.05 -1.09 -1.12
C GLN A 290 -20.44 -1.27 -1.72
N LYS A 291 -20.89 -2.54 -1.80
CA LYS A 291 -22.12 -2.96 -2.48
C LYS A 291 -23.37 -2.25 -1.98
N ASP A 292 -23.54 -2.10 -0.67
CA ASP A 292 -24.78 -1.62 -0.06
C ASP A 292 -25.11 -0.15 -0.41
N SER A 293 -24.13 0.63 -0.86
CA SER A 293 -24.30 2.02 -1.27
C SER A 293 -23.59 2.32 -2.59
N LEU A 294 -23.48 1.29 -3.42
CA LEU A 294 -22.86 1.38 -4.74
C LEU A 294 -23.71 2.26 -5.67
N LEU A 295 -23.06 3.16 -6.38
CA LEU A 295 -23.64 4.07 -7.35
C LEU A 295 -23.37 3.54 -8.77
N THR A 296 -24.20 2.60 -9.22
CA THR A 296 -24.12 2.05 -10.57
C THR A 296 -25.50 1.64 -11.08
N ASP A 297 -25.73 1.83 -12.38
CA ASP A 297 -26.92 1.31 -13.08
C ASP A 297 -26.65 -0.07 -13.73
N ALA A 298 -25.41 -0.56 -13.68
CA ALA A 298 -25.03 -1.82 -14.27
C ALA A 298 -25.57 -3.01 -13.46
N ALA A 299 -26.12 -4.00 -14.15
CA ALA A 299 -26.46 -5.28 -13.54
C ALA A 299 -25.19 -6.07 -13.20
N PRO A 300 -25.16 -6.82 -12.09
CA PRO A 300 -24.05 -7.69 -11.77
C PRO A 300 -23.96 -8.84 -12.79
N ILE A 301 -22.74 -9.24 -13.11
CA ILE A 301 -22.41 -10.26 -14.14
C ILE A 301 -21.79 -11.53 -13.53
N GLY A 302 -21.75 -11.62 -12.21
CA GLY A 302 -21.32 -12.79 -11.47
C GLY A 302 -20.91 -12.45 -10.04
N SER A 303 -20.46 -13.47 -9.31
CA SER A 303 -20.00 -13.33 -7.94
C SER A 303 -18.87 -14.30 -7.60
N TYR A 304 -18.03 -13.91 -6.64
CA TYR A 304 -16.94 -14.74 -6.11
C TYR A 304 -17.04 -14.87 -4.59
N PRO A 305 -16.88 -16.06 -4.01
CA PRO A 305 -16.70 -16.20 -2.58
C PRO A 305 -15.32 -15.66 -2.17
N SER A 306 -15.26 -14.95 -1.04
CA SER A 306 -14.01 -14.50 -0.41
C SER A 306 -14.09 -14.63 1.11
N ILE A 307 -12.94 -14.48 1.79
CA ILE A 307 -12.91 -14.42 3.26
C ILE A 307 -13.65 -13.20 3.82
N PHE A 308 -13.86 -12.16 3.01
CA PHE A 308 -14.62 -10.96 3.38
C PHE A 308 -16.12 -11.07 3.07
N GLY A 309 -16.58 -12.21 2.54
CA GLY A 309 -17.94 -12.43 2.06
C GLY A 309 -18.02 -12.51 0.53
N THR A 310 -19.23 -12.44 -0.02
CA THR A 310 -19.45 -12.53 -1.47
C THR A 310 -19.07 -11.22 -2.16
N LEU A 311 -18.07 -11.28 -3.03
CA LEU A 311 -17.73 -10.20 -3.95
C LEU A 311 -18.70 -10.22 -5.14
N THR A 312 -19.26 -9.07 -5.51
CA THR A 312 -20.21 -8.95 -6.63
C THR A 312 -19.53 -8.28 -7.82
N LEU A 313 -19.52 -8.94 -8.97
CA LEU A 313 -18.83 -8.48 -10.16
C LEU A 313 -19.74 -7.59 -11.00
N TYR A 314 -19.25 -6.41 -11.38
CA TYR A 314 -19.93 -5.46 -12.26
C TYR A 314 -19.08 -5.18 -13.50
N PRO A 315 -19.68 -5.02 -14.69
CA PRO A 315 -18.98 -4.46 -15.83
C PRO A 315 -18.78 -2.95 -15.63
N GLY A 316 -17.63 -2.44 -16.05
CA GLY A 316 -17.28 -1.04 -15.93
C GLY A 316 -15.85 -0.83 -15.44
N SER A 317 -15.35 0.38 -15.65
CA SER A 317 -14.03 0.85 -15.22
C SER A 317 -14.10 1.77 -14.00
N GLU A 318 -15.26 1.92 -13.37
CA GLU A 318 -15.47 2.76 -12.19
C GLU A 318 -16.19 1.94 -11.10
N LEU A 319 -15.69 2.05 -9.88
CA LEU A 319 -16.37 1.60 -8.67
C LEU A 319 -16.61 2.81 -7.77
N LYS A 320 -17.86 3.24 -7.65
CA LYS A 320 -18.25 4.41 -6.87
C LYS A 320 -19.29 4.05 -5.82
N TRP A 321 -19.09 4.47 -4.57
CA TRP A 321 -20.06 4.26 -3.50
C TRP A 321 -20.05 5.42 -2.51
N ASP A 322 -21.15 5.56 -1.76
CA ASP A 322 -21.26 6.57 -0.71
C ASP A 322 -21.32 5.96 0.69
N ALA A 323 -20.67 6.62 1.65
CA ALA A 323 -20.86 6.39 3.07
C ALA A 323 -21.47 7.63 3.75
N PRO A 324 -22.28 7.49 4.82
CA PRO A 324 -22.73 8.64 5.59
C PRO A 324 -21.53 9.34 6.25
N ALA A 325 -21.47 10.68 6.15
CA ALA A 325 -20.46 11.44 6.86
C ALA A 325 -20.69 11.32 8.39
N GLN A 326 -19.66 10.92 9.13
CA GLN A 326 -19.70 10.81 10.58
C GLN A 326 -19.04 12.02 11.22
N GLN A 327 -19.74 12.70 12.13
CA GLN A 327 -19.12 13.74 12.92
C GLN A 327 -18.25 13.12 14.03
N ALA A 328 -16.96 13.41 13.98
CA ALA A 328 -16.05 13.04 15.06
C ALA A 328 -16.40 13.79 16.34
N ARG A 329 -16.55 13.08 17.45
CA ARG A 329 -16.74 13.66 18.79
C ARG A 329 -15.39 13.81 19.46
N THR A 330 -15.01 15.02 19.83
CA THR A 330 -13.73 15.32 20.47
C THR A 330 -13.76 15.20 22.00
N SER A 331 -14.93 15.01 22.59
CA SER A 331 -15.10 14.85 24.04
C SER A 331 -16.39 14.10 24.39
N LEU A 332 -16.45 13.58 25.61
CA LEU A 332 -17.71 13.16 26.25
C LEU A 332 -18.54 14.40 26.61
N ASP A 333 -19.86 14.24 26.72
CA ASP A 333 -20.76 15.26 27.26
C ASP A 333 -21.06 14.96 28.74
N LEU A 334 -20.51 15.79 29.63
CA LEU A 334 -20.68 15.68 31.08
C LEU A 334 -21.65 16.75 31.64
N SER A 335 -22.42 17.42 30.79
CA SER A 335 -23.40 18.43 31.22
C SER A 335 -24.52 17.85 32.07
N GLY A 336 -24.82 16.55 31.90
CA GLY A 336 -25.86 15.83 32.65
C GLY A 336 -25.51 15.46 34.09
N LEU A 337 -24.26 15.66 34.55
CA LEU A 337 -23.86 15.32 35.92
C LEU A 337 -24.49 16.26 36.95
N SER A 338 -25.02 15.69 38.03
CA SER A 338 -25.41 16.44 39.24
C SER A 338 -24.19 17.08 39.91
N GLY A 339 -24.42 17.99 40.86
CA GLY A 339 -23.33 18.64 41.60
C GLY A 339 -22.42 17.63 42.32
N SER A 340 -22.99 16.65 43.02
CA SER A 340 -22.22 15.63 43.74
C SER A 340 -21.43 14.71 42.81
N GLU A 341 -22.01 14.31 41.67
CA GLU A 341 -21.30 13.48 40.68
C GLU A 341 -20.18 14.27 40.01
N ARG A 342 -20.40 15.56 39.73
CA ARG A 342 -19.38 16.45 39.19
C ARG A 342 -18.20 16.59 40.16
N ASP A 343 -18.49 16.77 41.45
CA ASP A 343 -17.47 16.85 42.50
C ASP A 343 -16.70 15.53 42.65
N GLU A 344 -17.39 14.40 42.56
CA GLU A 344 -16.78 13.06 42.60
C GLU A 344 -15.81 12.86 41.42
N VAL A 345 -16.24 13.17 40.20
CA VAL A 345 -15.37 13.07 39.01
C VAL A 345 -14.21 14.07 39.10
N ALA A 346 -14.45 15.29 39.59
CA ALA A 346 -13.39 16.28 39.80
C ALA A 346 -12.34 15.81 40.82
N GLN A 347 -12.74 15.04 41.85
CA GLN A 347 -11.81 14.43 42.80
C GLN A 347 -11.05 13.26 42.16
N ALA A 348 -11.73 12.40 41.40
CA ALA A 348 -11.11 11.27 40.70
C ALA A 348 -10.03 11.74 39.71
N VAL A 349 -10.33 12.74 38.88
CA VAL A 349 -9.38 13.30 37.92
C VAL A 349 -8.15 13.90 38.61
N ARG A 350 -8.32 14.60 39.74
CA ARG A 350 -7.19 15.10 40.53
C ARG A 350 -6.34 13.96 41.10
N ALA A 351 -6.97 12.88 41.56
CA ALA A 351 -6.26 11.71 42.06
C ALA A 351 -5.45 11.02 40.95
N ASP A 352 -6.02 10.85 39.76
CA ASP A 352 -5.34 10.27 38.60
C ASP A 352 -4.13 11.10 38.18
N ILE A 353 -4.28 12.43 38.13
CA ILE A 353 -3.20 13.36 37.79
C ILE A 353 -2.08 13.33 38.84
N ALA A 354 -2.44 13.22 40.12
CA ALA A 354 -1.48 13.09 41.20
C ALA A 354 -0.73 11.74 41.19
N ALA A 355 -1.38 10.67 40.71
CA ALA A 355 -0.81 9.34 40.58
C ALA A 355 -0.07 9.09 39.25
N ALA A 356 -0.01 10.10 38.36
CA ALA A 356 0.58 9.97 37.03
C ALA A 356 2.03 9.45 37.09
N GLN A 357 2.29 8.40 36.31
CA GLN A 357 3.62 7.84 36.12
C GLN A 357 4.37 8.58 35.01
N PRO A 358 5.71 8.48 34.95
CA PRO A 358 6.48 8.97 33.82
C PRO A 358 5.96 8.39 32.49
N TYR A 359 6.04 9.20 31.42
CA TYR A 359 5.66 8.73 30.08
C TYR A 359 6.59 7.60 29.64
N PRO A 360 6.05 6.50 29.09
CA PRO A 360 6.84 5.46 28.45
C PRO A 360 7.64 6.00 27.27
N ALA A 361 8.81 5.40 27.03
CA ALA A 361 9.77 5.87 26.04
C ALA A 361 9.44 5.46 24.61
N ASP A 362 8.72 4.36 24.41
CA ASP A 362 8.30 3.89 23.09
C ASP A 362 7.06 4.64 22.60
N THR A 363 6.93 4.73 21.27
CA THR A 363 5.85 5.52 20.64
C THR A 363 4.46 4.96 20.94
N TYR A 364 4.28 3.64 21.11
CA TYR A 364 2.98 3.05 21.41
C TYR A 364 2.50 3.39 22.82
N PHE A 365 3.25 2.98 23.85
CA PHE A 365 2.82 3.22 25.23
C PHE A 365 2.94 4.70 25.62
N GLY A 366 3.90 5.42 25.03
CA GLY A 366 4.02 6.88 25.14
C GLY A 366 2.78 7.57 24.57
N GLY A 367 2.38 7.23 23.34
CA GLY A 367 1.16 7.72 22.71
C GLY A 367 -0.10 7.41 23.52
N LYS A 368 -0.24 6.18 24.06
CA LYS A 368 -1.37 5.82 24.94
C LYS A 368 -1.43 6.65 26.22
N ALA A 369 -0.29 6.93 26.84
CA ALA A 369 -0.24 7.76 28.03
C ALA A 369 -0.56 9.24 27.73
N LEU A 370 -0.07 9.77 26.60
CA LEU A 370 -0.42 11.11 26.11
C LEU A 370 -1.92 11.22 25.79
N TYR A 371 -2.49 10.22 25.11
CA TYR A 371 -3.91 10.18 24.79
C TYR A 371 -4.79 10.12 26.06
N ARG A 372 -4.42 9.28 27.04
CA ARG A 372 -5.09 9.26 28.36
C ARG A 372 -5.11 10.65 28.99
N ASP A 373 -3.97 11.34 28.99
CA ASP A 373 -3.85 12.64 29.63
C ASP A 373 -4.61 13.73 28.85
N ALA A 374 -4.62 13.67 27.52
CA ALA A 374 -5.46 14.55 26.68
C ALA A 374 -6.96 14.37 27.01
N GLN A 375 -7.43 13.14 27.19
CA GLN A 375 -8.80 12.85 27.60
C GLN A 375 -9.09 13.36 29.02
N LEU A 376 -8.16 13.20 29.97
CA LEU A 376 -8.29 13.72 31.32
C LEU A 376 -8.34 15.25 31.36
N ILE A 377 -7.58 15.96 30.51
CA ILE A 377 -7.67 17.41 30.37
C ILE A 377 -9.09 17.84 29.98
N GLN A 378 -9.71 17.14 29.02
CA GLN A 378 -11.08 17.46 28.58
C GLN A 378 -12.11 17.23 29.70
N ILE A 379 -11.98 16.14 30.44
CA ILE A 379 -12.86 15.83 31.57
C ILE A 379 -12.68 16.87 32.68
N ALA A 380 -11.43 17.19 33.06
CA ALA A 380 -11.08 18.14 34.11
C ALA A 380 -11.76 19.51 33.89
N ARG A 381 -11.67 20.03 32.66
CA ARG A 381 -12.30 21.29 32.26
C ARG A 381 -13.83 21.25 32.39
N GLN A 382 -14.46 20.15 32.00
CA GLN A 382 -15.92 20.01 32.07
C GLN A 382 -16.46 19.90 33.50
N VAL A 383 -15.66 19.39 34.45
CA VAL A 383 -16.06 19.24 35.85
C VAL A 383 -15.57 20.36 36.76
N GLY A 384 -14.94 21.41 36.21
CA GLY A 384 -14.44 22.56 36.95
C GLY A 384 -13.17 22.28 37.76
N ALA A 385 -12.40 21.26 37.39
CA ALA A 385 -11.07 20.98 37.94
C ALA A 385 -9.97 21.71 37.13
N ASP A 386 -10.13 23.02 36.97
CA ASP A 386 -9.29 23.85 36.09
C ASP A 386 -7.81 23.84 36.51
N ASP A 387 -7.55 23.79 37.81
CA ASP A 387 -6.21 23.65 38.40
C ASP A 387 -5.50 22.38 37.90
N ALA A 388 -6.22 21.26 37.90
CA ALA A 388 -5.72 19.98 37.45
C ALA A 388 -5.55 19.96 35.92
N ALA A 389 -6.49 20.58 35.20
CA ALA A 389 -6.43 20.71 33.75
C ALA A 389 -5.18 21.50 33.30
N GLU A 390 -4.88 22.63 33.94
CA GLU A 390 -3.72 23.48 33.62
C GLU A 390 -2.40 22.75 33.93
N GLN A 391 -2.32 22.08 35.07
CA GLN A 391 -1.17 21.26 35.43
C GLN A 391 -0.90 20.17 34.39
N LEU A 392 -1.94 19.43 33.99
CA LEU A 392 -1.79 18.34 33.03
C LEU A 392 -1.52 18.85 31.61
N THR A 393 -2.16 19.96 31.20
CA THR A 393 -1.90 20.61 29.91
C THR A 393 -0.43 20.99 29.77
N SER A 394 0.16 21.55 30.83
CA SER A 394 1.59 21.93 30.83
C SER A 394 2.50 20.71 30.66
N LYS A 395 2.19 19.59 31.35
CA LYS A 395 2.95 18.33 31.22
C LYS A 395 2.85 17.73 29.83
N VAL A 396 1.64 17.62 29.28
CA VAL A 396 1.40 17.07 27.94
C VAL A 396 2.08 17.92 26.88
N THR A 397 2.00 19.24 27.00
CA THR A 397 2.65 20.16 26.04
C THR A 397 4.17 19.98 26.05
N ALA A 398 4.80 19.96 27.23
CA ALA A 398 6.24 19.76 27.33
C ALA A 398 6.69 18.39 26.78
N GLU A 399 5.90 17.33 26.98
CA GLU A 399 6.22 16.01 26.42
C GLU A 399 6.06 15.99 24.89
N LEU A 400 5.01 16.60 24.34
CA LEU A 400 4.84 16.71 22.89
C LEU A 400 5.95 17.55 22.25
N GLU A 401 6.33 18.69 22.85
CA GLU A 401 7.45 19.52 22.38
C GLU A 401 8.76 18.73 22.34
N LYS A 402 9.00 17.90 23.37
CA LYS A 402 10.18 17.02 23.44
C LYS A 402 10.20 15.97 22.33
N TRP A 403 9.06 15.35 22.02
CA TRP A 403 8.93 14.39 20.90
C TRP A 403 9.10 15.07 19.54
N MET A 404 8.58 16.29 19.39
CA MET A 404 8.49 17.03 18.12
C MET A 404 9.70 17.93 17.85
N GLU A 405 10.73 17.90 18.71
CA GLU A 405 12.00 18.58 18.47
C GLU A 405 12.77 17.85 17.34
N PRO A 406 12.98 18.50 16.17
CA PRO A 406 13.47 17.81 14.97
C PRO A 406 14.85 17.16 15.13
N ASP A 407 15.75 17.82 15.85
CA ASP A 407 17.11 17.33 16.13
C ASP A 407 17.19 16.49 17.41
N GLY A 408 16.05 16.11 17.98
CA GLY A 408 15.98 15.40 19.26
C GLY A 408 16.81 14.12 19.30
N CYS A 409 16.84 13.36 18.20
CA CYS A 409 17.62 12.13 18.10
C CYS A 409 19.14 12.36 17.96
N GLN A 410 19.63 13.60 17.89
CA GLN A 410 21.07 13.88 17.98
C GLN A 410 21.58 13.71 19.41
N THR A 411 20.72 13.96 20.40
CA THR A 411 21.10 14.04 21.81
C THR A 411 20.37 13.06 22.72
N ARG A 412 19.27 12.44 22.24
CA ARG A 412 18.42 11.54 23.02
C ARG A 412 18.28 10.18 22.36
N ASP A 413 18.34 9.14 23.19
CA ASP A 413 18.07 7.74 22.80
C ASP A 413 16.58 7.37 22.89
N ALA A 414 15.70 8.33 23.20
CA ALA A 414 14.26 8.14 23.31
C ALA A 414 13.51 9.45 23.13
N PHE A 415 12.19 9.38 22.95
CA PHE A 415 11.32 10.56 22.81
C PHE A 415 11.77 11.48 21.68
N CYS A 416 12.04 10.90 20.51
CA CYS A 416 12.45 11.61 19.31
C CYS A 416 12.11 10.78 18.08
N PHE A 417 12.00 11.46 16.94
CA PHE A 417 11.84 10.86 15.62
C PHE A 417 13.09 11.09 14.78
N PHE A 418 13.41 10.12 13.92
CA PHE A 418 14.39 10.28 12.87
C PHE A 418 13.76 9.90 11.53
N TYR A 419 14.30 10.43 10.43
CA TYR A 419 13.95 10.03 9.09
C TYR A 419 14.84 8.86 8.66
N ASP A 420 14.21 7.73 8.39
CA ASP A 420 14.85 6.53 7.84
C ASP A 420 15.19 6.76 6.36
N THR A 421 16.48 6.85 6.05
CA THR A 421 16.97 7.07 4.69
C THR A 421 16.92 5.84 3.79
N ARG A 422 16.71 4.64 4.33
CA ARG A 422 16.53 3.41 3.55
C ARG A 422 15.10 3.22 3.09
N ASN A 423 14.16 3.42 4.01
CA ASN A 423 12.74 3.12 3.78
C ASN A 423 11.89 4.38 3.56
N HIS A 424 12.51 5.56 3.63
CA HIS A 424 11.92 6.85 3.31
C HIS A 424 10.73 7.28 4.17
N GLY A 425 10.81 7.10 5.49
CA GLY A 425 9.76 7.55 6.42
C GLY A 425 10.24 7.88 7.84
N LEU A 426 9.34 8.41 8.66
CA LEU A 426 9.63 8.76 10.05
C LEU A 426 9.51 7.57 10.97
N VAL A 427 10.50 7.37 11.83
CA VAL A 427 10.55 6.28 12.81
C VAL A 427 10.83 6.86 14.19
N GLY A 428 10.01 6.48 15.17
CA GLY A 428 10.28 6.77 16.58
C GLY A 428 11.45 5.93 17.10
N ASN A 429 12.42 6.55 17.76
CA ASN A 429 13.71 5.90 18.07
C ASN A 429 13.60 4.66 18.97
N VAL A 430 12.66 4.65 19.93
CA VAL A 430 12.36 3.46 20.74
C VAL A 430 11.18 2.75 20.11
N ALA A 431 11.49 1.78 19.27
CA ALA A 431 10.49 1.00 18.55
C ALA A 431 9.79 -0.01 19.47
N SER A 432 8.53 -0.27 19.17
CA SER A 432 7.73 -1.36 19.75
C SER A 432 6.84 -1.95 18.65
N PHE A 433 6.49 -3.24 18.75
CA PHE A 433 5.59 -3.91 17.81
C PHE A 433 6.01 -3.84 16.31
N GLY A 434 7.32 -3.70 16.05
CA GLY A 434 7.85 -3.54 14.69
C GLY A 434 7.56 -2.18 14.07
N SER A 435 7.42 -1.11 14.87
CA SER A 435 7.25 0.24 14.32
C SER A 435 8.45 0.72 13.49
N ASP A 436 9.63 0.18 13.73
CA ASP A 436 10.82 0.35 12.86
C ASP A 436 10.76 -0.51 11.59
N GLU A 437 9.88 -1.51 11.55
CA GLU A 437 9.45 -2.24 10.34
C GLU A 437 8.29 -1.54 9.60
N PHE A 438 7.96 -0.31 10.00
CA PHE A 438 6.82 0.48 9.49
C PHE A 438 5.44 -0.09 9.85
N ASN A 439 5.37 -1.06 10.75
CA ASN A 439 4.09 -1.50 11.30
C ASN A 439 3.48 -0.36 12.14
N ASP A 440 2.16 -0.26 12.09
CA ASP A 440 1.39 0.41 13.14
C ASP A 440 1.69 1.91 13.37
N HIS A 441 2.37 2.59 12.45
CA HIS A 441 2.64 4.04 12.57
C HIS A 441 1.37 4.85 12.84
N HIS A 442 0.28 4.50 12.16
CA HIS A 442 -1.05 5.08 12.39
C HIS A 442 -1.61 4.83 13.82
N PHE A 443 -1.30 3.71 14.46
CA PHE A 443 -1.68 3.45 15.85
C PHE A 443 -0.77 4.16 16.87
N HIS A 444 0.48 4.40 16.50
CA HIS A 444 1.47 5.02 17.38
C HIS A 444 1.42 6.56 17.32
N TYR A 445 1.19 7.12 16.12
CA TYR A 445 1.31 8.55 15.84
C TYR A 445 -0.03 9.29 15.87
N GLY A 446 -1.15 8.55 15.75
CA GLY A 446 -2.49 9.07 15.97
C GLY A 446 -2.76 9.30 17.45
#